data_AF-A0A9D5M2U7-F1
#
_entry.id   AF-A0A9D5M2U7-F1
#
_cell.length_a   1.000
_cell.length_b   1.000
_cell.length_c   1.000
_cell.angle_alpha   90.00
_cell.angle_beta   90.00
_cell.angle_gamma   90.00
#
_symmetry.space_group_name_H-M   'P 1'
#
loop_
_entity.id
_entity.type
_entity.pdbx_description
1 polymer ?
#
loop_
_entity_poly.entity_id
_entity_poly.type
_entity_poly.pdbx_seq_one_letter_code
_entity_poly.pdbx_strand_id
1 'polypeptide(L)' 'IVDFAGAGATVPICGFGYLLAEGAIKGAQSGLFGAFTGGLVAASAGVTAAIVFGYLNALIFKAKSKKN' A
#
# COMPACT_ATOMS: atom_id res chain seq x y z
N ILE A 1 15.96 12.97 -1.88
CA ILE A 1 14.90 13.43 -0.93
C ILE A 1 14.75 12.50 0.26
N VAL A 2 14.86 11.18 0.06
CA VAL A 2 14.80 10.17 1.13
C VAL A 2 15.91 10.40 2.16
N ASP A 3 17.09 10.88 1.77
CA ASP A 3 18.17 11.23 2.72
C ASP A 3 17.93 12.50 3.56
N PHE A 4 17.03 13.39 3.15
CA PHE A 4 16.75 14.65 3.86
C PHE A 4 15.43 14.58 4.67
N ALA A 5 14.46 13.80 4.20
CA ALA A 5 13.16 13.57 4.84
C ALA A 5 13.02 12.10 5.29
N GLY A 6 14.13 11.45 5.64
CA GLY A 6 14.20 10.02 5.94
C GLY A 6 13.23 9.60 7.03
N ALA A 7 13.02 10.44 8.04
CA ALA A 7 12.02 10.19 9.09
C ALA A 7 10.59 10.12 8.54
N GLY A 8 10.21 10.96 7.56
CA GLY A 8 8.87 11.00 6.98
C GLY A 8 8.64 9.95 5.88
N ALA A 9 9.64 9.70 5.04
CA ALA A 9 9.56 8.69 3.99
C ALA A 9 9.58 7.24 4.52
N THR A 10 10.02 7.04 5.77
CA THR A 10 10.01 5.72 6.46
C THR A 10 8.84 5.53 7.44
N VAL A 11 8.06 6.58 7.78
CA VAL A 11 6.84 6.40 8.59
C VAL A 11 5.82 5.61 7.76
N PRO A 12 5.17 4.56 8.30
CA PRO A 12 4.37 3.63 7.51
C PRO A 12 3.33 4.28 6.58
N ILE A 13 2.62 5.31 7.04
CA ILE A 13 1.55 5.97 6.26
C ILE A 13 2.13 6.94 5.20
N CYS A 14 3.13 7.74 5.57
CA CYS A 14 3.77 8.69 4.68
C CYS A 14 4.68 8.00 3.64
N GLY A 15 5.36 6.93 4.04
CA GLY A 15 6.15 6.06 3.17
C GLY A 15 5.29 5.34 2.13
N PHE A 16 4.09 4.88 2.50
CA PHE A 16 3.14 4.32 1.54
C PHE A 16 2.73 5.34 0.47
N GLY A 17 2.42 6.57 0.87
CA GLY A 17 2.09 7.66 -0.06
C GLY A 17 3.27 8.03 -0.96
N TYR A 18 4.49 8.06 -0.43
CA TYR A 18 5.71 8.29 -1.19
C TYR A 18 5.95 7.20 -2.24
N LEU A 19 5.82 5.92 -1.87
CA LEU A 19 5.93 4.79 -2.80
C LEU A 19 4.87 4.83 -3.90
N LEU A 20 3.62 5.18 -3.56
CA LEU A 20 2.53 5.33 -4.52
C LEU A 20 2.82 6.47 -5.53
N ALA A 21 3.23 7.62 -5.02
CA ALA A 21 3.57 8.78 -5.85
C ALA A 21 4.79 8.50 -6.74
N GLU A 22 5.84 7.88 -6.20
CA GLU A 22 7.03 7.51 -6.96
C GLU A 22 6.70 6.48 -8.05
N GLY A 23 5.88 5.47 -7.72
CA GLY A 23 5.38 4.47 -8.68
C GLY A 23 4.50 5.09 -9.77
N ALA A 24 3.64 6.03 -9.40
CA ALA A 24 2.79 6.74 -10.35
C ALA A 24 3.61 7.65 -11.28
N ILE A 25 4.61 8.35 -10.76
CA ILE A 25 5.52 9.20 -11.57
C ILE A 25 6.31 8.34 -12.56
N LYS A 26 6.84 7.19 -12.13
CA LYS A 26 7.54 6.24 -13.00
C LYS A 26 6.60 5.67 -14.07
N GLY A 27 5.40 5.26 -13.68
CA GLY A 27 4.41 4.73 -14.59
C GLY A 27 3.85 5.75 -15.57
N ALA A 28 3.79 7.03 -15.18
CA ALA A 28 3.32 8.13 -16.03
C ALA A 28 4.18 8.31 -17.29
N GLN A 29 5.44 7.86 -17.28
CA GLN A 29 6.30 7.84 -18.46
C GLN A 29 5.72 6.98 -19.59
N SER A 30 4.95 5.95 -19.25
CA SER A 30 4.25 5.07 -20.19
C SER A 30 2.84 5.57 -20.54
N GLY A 31 2.46 6.77 -20.11
CA GLY A 31 1.16 7.40 -20.33
C GLY A 31 0.25 7.41 -19.10
N LEU A 32 -0.95 7.98 -19.24
CA LEU A 32 -1.88 8.19 -18.13
C LEU A 32 -2.31 6.89 -17.45
N PHE A 33 -2.52 5.82 -18.24
CA PHE A 33 -2.85 4.50 -17.71
C PHE A 33 -1.67 3.91 -16.93
N GLY A 34 -0.45 4.17 -17.39
CA GLY A 34 0.79 3.82 -16.71
C GLY A 34 0.93 4.52 -15.36
N ALA A 35 0.48 5.77 -15.21
CA ALA A 35 0.50 6.47 -13.93
C ALA A 35 -0.34 5.76 -12.87
N PHE A 36 -1.52 5.27 -13.27
CA PHE A 36 -2.43 4.56 -12.38
C PHE A 36 -1.90 3.16 -12.02
N THR A 37 -1.45 2.41 -13.02
CA THR A 37 -0.94 1.04 -12.81
C THR A 37 0.42 1.05 -12.10
N GLY A 38 1.29 2.00 -12.39
CA GLY A 38 2.60 2.14 -11.75
C GLY A 38 2.50 2.42 -10.25
N GLY A 39 1.56 3.30 -9.84
CA GLY A 39 1.26 3.52 -8.43
C GLY A 39 0.68 2.26 -7.78
N LEU A 40 -0.33 1.64 -8.41
CA LEU A 40 -0.97 0.44 -7.90
C LEU A 40 0.02 -0.72 -7.71
N VAL A 41 0.96 -0.90 -8.65
CA VAL A 41 2.01 -1.91 -8.60
C VAL A 41 3.00 -1.61 -7.47
N ALA A 42 3.40 -0.35 -7.28
CA ALA A 42 4.29 0.04 -6.18
C ALA A 42 3.67 -0.23 -4.78
N ALA A 43 2.35 -0.09 -4.65
CA ALA A 43 1.62 -0.35 -3.42
C ALA A 43 1.14 -1.81 -3.25
N SER A 44 1.22 -2.63 -4.30
CA SER A 44 0.57 -3.94 -4.39
C SER A 44 0.96 -4.90 -3.27
N ALA A 45 2.24 -4.98 -2.93
CA ALA A 45 2.76 -5.91 -1.92
C ALA A 45 2.12 -5.67 -0.54
N GLY A 46 1.94 -4.40 -0.14
CA GLY A 46 1.30 -4.05 1.14
C GLY A 46 -0.18 -4.41 1.17
N VAL A 47 -0.89 -4.18 0.07
CA VAL A 47 -2.33 -4.50 -0.05
C VAL A 47 -2.54 -6.02 -0.05
N THR A 48 -1.73 -6.78 -0.80
CA THR A 48 -1.79 -8.24 -0.80
C THR A 48 -1.50 -8.80 0.59
N ALA A 49 -0.49 -8.28 1.29
CA ALA A 49 -0.22 -8.67 2.67
C ALA A 49 -1.43 -8.40 3.58
N ALA A 50 -2.05 -7.22 3.49
CA ALA A 50 -3.23 -6.88 4.28
C ALA A 50 -4.40 -7.86 4.03
N ILE A 51 -4.64 -8.24 2.77
CA ILE A 51 -5.70 -9.20 2.41
C ILE A 51 -5.39 -10.59 2.98
N VAL A 52 -4.16 -11.09 2.80
CA VAL A 52 -3.75 -12.42 3.28
C VAL A 52 -3.82 -12.49 4.79
N PHE A 53 -3.27 -11.51 5.50
CA PHE A 53 -3.32 -11.47 6.96
C PHE A 53 -4.74 -11.25 7.46
N GLY A 54 -5.56 -10.43 6.79
CA GLY A 54 -6.97 -10.26 7.12
C GLY A 54 -7.75 -11.57 6.99
N TYR A 55 -7.50 -12.33 5.92
CA TYR A 55 -8.11 -13.64 5.71
C TYR A 55 -7.64 -14.67 6.73
N LEU A 56 -6.35 -14.70 7.04
CA LEU A 56 -5.79 -15.59 8.07
C LEU A 56 -6.36 -15.27 9.46
N ASN A 57 -6.50 -13.99 9.80
CA ASN A 57 -7.15 -13.57 11.04
C ASN A 57 -8.63 -13.99 11.07
N ALA A 58 -9.37 -13.85 9.97
CA ALA A 58 -10.76 -14.29 9.90
C ALA A 58 -10.92 -15.82 10.04
N LEU A 59 -9.91 -16.59 9.63
CA LEU A 59 -9.90 -18.05 9.74
C LEU A 59 -9.53 -18.52 11.17
N ILE A 60 -8.58 -17.85 11.82
CA ILE A 60 -8.15 -18.16 13.19
C ILE A 60 -9.15 -17.63 14.22
N PHE A 61 -9.67 -16.41 14.01
CA PHE A 61 -10.60 -15.75 14.92
C PHE A 61 -12.02 -15.82 14.35
N LYS A 62 -12.87 -16.62 15.01
CA LYS A 62 -14.30 -16.61 14.75
C LYS A 62 -14.86 -15.25 15.19
N ALA A 63 -15.20 -14.39 14.22
CA ALA A 63 -15.79 -13.08 14.49
C ALA A 63 -17.03 -13.24 15.38
N LYS A 64 -16.93 -12.85 16.66
CA LYS A 64 -18.05 -12.88 17.60
C LYS A 64 -18.93 -11.66 17.32
N SER A 65 -19.96 -11.84 16.51
CA SER A 65 -21.05 -10.87 16.42
C SER A 65 -21.77 -10.83 17.78
N LYS A 66 -22.03 -9.61 18.28
CA LYS A 66 -22.80 -9.41 19.53
C LYS A 66 -24.20 -9.99 19.29
N LYS A 67 -24.52 -11.07 20.01
CA LYS A 67 -25.87 -11.64 20.03
C LYS A 67 -26.75 -10.65 20.79
N ASN A 68 -27.73 -10.10 20.09
CA ASN A 68 -28.79 -9.27 20.65
C ASN A 68 -29.71 -10.08 21.56
#